data_AF-A0AAE8QT12-F1
#
_entry.id   AF-A0AAE8QT12-F1
#
_cell.length_a   1.000
_cell.length_b   1.000
_cell.length_c   1.000
_cell.angle_alpha   90.00
_cell.angle_beta   90.00
_cell.angle_gamma   90.00
#
_symmetry.space_group_name_H-M   'P 1'
#
loop_
_entity.id
_entity.type
_entity.pdbx_description
1 polymer ?
#
loop_
_entity_poly.entity_id
_entity_poly.type
_entity_poly.pdbx_seq_one_letter_code
_entity_poly.pdbx_strand_id
1 'polypeptide(L)'
;MNPNRKPPQKFDNMWDLITELNAVGHPDDNLWYKGDIRAGEEQVFSPRYFLSAACRLIGQRNSDGKWTTLYGYDDPVSLGGPAPAGAHNLAKMKDTLEFFVPKGDGPVQANE
;
A
#
# COMPACT_ATOMS: atom_id res chain seq x y z
N MET A 1 -8.30 -19.79 10.35
CA MET A 1 -8.29 -19.28 8.96
C MET A 1 -9.70 -18.81 8.63
N ASN A 2 -9.86 -17.60 8.09
CA ASN A 2 -11.17 -17.10 7.68
C ASN A 2 -11.66 -17.91 6.46
N PRO A 3 -12.80 -18.63 6.53
CA PRO A 3 -13.31 -19.44 5.41
C PRO A 3 -13.82 -18.59 4.23
N ASN A 4 -14.03 -17.29 4.42
CA ASN A 4 -14.55 -16.35 3.41
C ASN A 4 -13.48 -15.39 2.88
N ARG A 5 -12.25 -15.87 2.72
CA ARG A 5 -11.15 -15.03 2.21
C ARG A 5 -11.46 -14.50 0.83
N LYS A 6 -11.34 -13.19 0.67
CA LYS A 6 -11.45 -12.55 -0.65
C LYS A 6 -10.25 -12.95 -1.53
N PRO A 7 -10.47 -13.22 -2.83
CA PRO A 7 -9.36 -13.42 -3.75
C PRO A 7 -8.58 -12.11 -3.92
N PRO A 8 -7.30 -12.16 -4.33
CA PRO A 8 -6.55 -10.98 -4.77
C PRO A 8 -7.35 -10.11 -5.74
N GLN A 9 -7.46 -8.81 -5.43
CA GLN A 9 -8.15 -7.81 -6.23
C GLN A 9 -7.14 -7.00 -7.03
N LYS A 10 -7.51 -6.51 -8.21
CA LYS A 10 -6.67 -5.69 -9.08
C LYS A 10 -7.25 -4.30 -9.23
N PHE A 11 -6.39 -3.29 -9.26
CA PHE A 11 -6.76 -1.89 -9.33
C PHE A 11 -5.86 -1.17 -10.33
N ASP A 12 -6.42 -0.19 -11.03
CA ASP A 12 -5.66 0.61 -11.99
C ASP A 12 -4.80 1.67 -11.30
N ASN A 13 -5.16 2.07 -10.07
CA ASN A 13 -4.41 3.07 -9.29
C ASN A 13 -4.26 2.67 -7.82
N MET A 14 -3.34 3.37 -7.14
CA MET A 14 -2.99 3.12 -5.74
C MET A 14 -4.14 3.42 -4.77
N TRP A 15 -4.91 4.47 -5.05
CA TRP A 15 -5.94 4.98 -4.14
C TRP A 15 -7.15 4.05 -4.08
N ASP A 16 -7.47 3.37 -5.17
CA ASP A 16 -8.50 2.33 -5.18
C ASP A 16 -8.07 1.12 -4.35
N LEU A 17 -6.80 0.72 -4.42
CA LEU A 17 -6.25 -0.31 -3.54
C LEU A 17 -6.35 0.10 -2.07
N ILE A 18 -5.95 1.33 -1.72
CA ILE A 18 -6.07 1.86 -0.35
C ILE A 18 -7.54 1.85 0.11
N THR A 19 -8.47 2.21 -0.78
CA THR A 19 -9.91 2.20 -0.48
C THR A 19 -10.41 0.79 -0.16
N GLU A 20 -10.00 -0.23 -0.93
CA GLU A 20 -10.32 -1.63 -0.60
C GLU A 20 -9.68 -2.07 0.72
N LEU A 21 -8.42 -1.71 0.98
CA LEU A 21 -7.73 -2.07 2.23
C LEU A 21 -8.43 -1.47 3.46
N ASN A 22 -8.84 -0.21 3.37
CA ASN A 22 -9.66 0.46 4.38
C ASN A 22 -11.00 -0.27 4.59
N ALA A 23 -11.68 -0.64 3.50
CA ALA A 23 -12.97 -1.31 3.54
C ALA A 23 -12.91 -2.70 4.21
N VAL A 24 -11.76 -3.38 4.16
CA VAL A 24 -11.55 -4.67 4.83
C VAL A 24 -10.86 -4.56 6.21
N GLY A 25 -10.74 -3.35 6.75
CA GLY A 25 -10.31 -3.14 8.13
C GLY A 25 -8.83 -2.80 8.34
N HIS A 26 -8.13 -2.31 7.31
CA HIS A 26 -6.81 -1.66 7.47
C HIS A 26 -6.96 -0.14 7.34
N PRO A 27 -7.40 0.56 8.41
CA PRO A 27 -7.50 2.01 8.37
C PRO A 27 -6.14 2.66 8.10
N ASP A 28 -6.13 3.87 7.52
CA ASP A 28 -4.91 4.59 7.12
C ASP A 28 -3.85 4.69 8.25
N ASP A 29 -4.25 4.77 9.51
CA ASP A 29 -3.36 4.84 10.67
C ASP A 29 -2.67 3.50 11.00
N ASN A 30 -3.25 2.39 10.54
CA ASN A 30 -2.72 1.04 10.65
C ASN A 30 -2.18 0.48 9.33
N LEU A 31 -2.14 1.31 8.29
CA LEU A 31 -1.58 0.97 7.00
C LEU A 31 -0.22 1.63 6.83
N TRP A 32 0.74 0.85 6.34
CA TRP A 32 2.11 1.27 6.13
C TRP A 32 2.53 1.01 4.69
N TYR A 33 3.50 1.75 4.19
CA TYR A 33 4.00 1.53 2.84
C TYR A 33 5.50 1.68 2.73
N LYS A 34 6.05 1.08 1.66
CA LYS A 34 7.43 1.31 1.21
C LYS A 34 7.43 1.77 -0.24
N GLY A 35 8.32 2.70 -0.55
CA GLY A 35 8.62 3.17 -1.90
C GLY A 35 9.42 2.15 -2.71
N ASP A 36 9.50 2.40 -4.02
CA ASP A 36 10.49 1.75 -4.89
C ASP A 36 11.92 2.10 -4.45
N ILE A 37 12.86 1.19 -4.67
CA ILE A 37 14.29 1.47 -4.48
C ILE A 37 14.90 1.82 -5.84
N ARG A 38 15.55 2.99 -5.94
CA ARG A 38 16.33 3.41 -7.11
C ARG A 38 17.71 3.85 -6.65
N ALA A 39 18.75 3.30 -7.29
CA ALA A 39 20.15 3.57 -6.93
C ALA A 39 20.49 3.38 -5.43
N GLY A 40 19.79 2.45 -4.74
CA GLY A 40 19.99 2.19 -3.31
C GLY A 40 19.18 3.07 -2.36
N GLU A 41 18.42 4.03 -2.89
CA GLU A 41 17.59 4.96 -2.11
C GLU A 41 16.10 4.69 -2.30
N GLU A 42 15.34 4.81 -1.21
CA GLU A 42 13.89 4.69 -1.23
C GLU A 42 13.23 5.94 -1.82
N GLN A 43 12.43 5.74 -2.86
CA GLN A 43 11.60 6.76 -3.49
C GLN A 43 10.27 6.84 -2.73
N VAL A 44 10.23 7.62 -1.64
CA VAL A 44 9.08 7.72 -0.72
C VAL A 44 7.77 8.16 -1.43
N PHE A 45 7.88 8.91 -2.53
CA PHE A 45 6.73 9.35 -3.34
C PHE A 45 6.45 8.44 -4.55
N SER A 46 7.10 7.28 -4.61
CA SER A 46 6.76 6.21 -5.55
C SER A 46 6.43 4.93 -4.77
N PRO A 47 5.27 4.86 -4.08
CA PRO A 47 4.88 3.69 -3.30
C PRO A 47 4.90 2.42 -4.15
N ARG A 48 5.36 1.33 -3.54
CA ARG A 48 5.50 0.00 -4.17
C ARG A 48 4.78 -1.10 -3.40
N TYR A 49 4.79 -1.03 -2.08
CA TYR A 49 4.30 -2.09 -1.20
C TYR A 49 3.45 -1.50 -0.08
N PHE A 50 2.36 -2.17 0.26
CA PHE A 50 1.53 -1.86 1.43
C PHE A 50 1.60 -2.99 2.46
N LEU A 51 1.81 -2.61 3.71
CA LEU A 51 1.93 -3.51 4.86
C LEU A 51 0.84 -3.19 5.87
N SER A 52 0.24 -4.22 6.46
CA SER A 52 -0.62 -4.05 7.63
C SER A 52 0.20 -3.70 8.88
N ALA A 53 -0.46 -3.24 9.94
CA ALA A 53 0.16 -3.03 11.25
C ALA A 53 0.81 -4.30 11.86
N ALA A 54 0.47 -5.50 11.37
CA ALA A 54 1.15 -6.75 11.73
C ALA A 54 2.40 -7.05 10.87
N CYS A 55 2.98 -6.04 10.21
CA CYS A 55 4.16 -6.15 9.35
C CYS A 55 3.99 -7.09 8.15
N ARG A 56 2.76 -7.40 7.77
CA ARG A 56 2.47 -8.31 6.65
C ARG A 56 2.25 -7.52 5.37
N LEU A 57 2.91 -7.93 4.29
CA LEU A 57 2.64 -7.39 2.96
C LEU A 57 1.22 -7.79 2.50
N ILE A 58 0.40 -6.80 2.16
CA ILE A 58 -1.01 -6.97 1.81
C ILE A 58 -1.41 -6.31 0.49
N GLY A 59 -0.52 -5.50 -0.10
CA GLY A 59 -0.71 -4.93 -1.43
C GLY A 59 0.61 -4.59 -2.10
N GLN A 60 0.63 -4.57 -3.44
CA GLN A 60 1.82 -4.22 -4.21
C GLN A 60 1.47 -3.55 -5.55
N ARG A 61 2.42 -2.74 -6.06
CA ARG A 61 2.44 -2.29 -7.45
C ARG A 61 3.16 -3.33 -8.32
N ASN A 62 2.54 -3.66 -9.43
CA ASN A 62 3.06 -4.57 -10.45
C ASN A 62 3.96 -3.82 -11.45
N SER A 63 4.67 -4.55 -12.29
CA SER A 63 5.55 -3.97 -13.32
C SER A 63 4.80 -3.17 -14.38
N ASP A 64 3.51 -3.46 -14.58
CA ASP A 64 2.61 -2.72 -15.49
C ASP A 64 2.03 -1.44 -14.85
N GLY A 65 2.44 -1.09 -13.63
CA GLY A 65 1.95 0.07 -12.88
C GLY A 65 0.62 -0.16 -12.15
N LYS A 66 -0.06 -1.29 -12.40
CA LYS A 66 -1.30 -1.64 -11.71
C LYS A 66 -1.05 -2.12 -10.31
N TRP A 67 -2.09 -2.12 -9.50
CA TRP A 67 -2.04 -2.48 -8.09
C TRP A 67 -2.80 -3.78 -7.83
N THR A 68 -2.33 -4.56 -6.86
CA THR A 68 -2.97 -5.83 -6.50
C THR A 68 -2.89 -6.07 -5.01
N THR A 69 -4.00 -6.50 -4.40
CA THR A 69 -3.99 -7.01 -3.02
C THR A 69 -3.41 -8.41 -2.98
N LEU A 70 -2.73 -8.77 -1.89
CA LEU A 70 -2.17 -10.11 -1.73
C LEU A 70 -3.13 -11.04 -0.99
N TYR A 71 -2.96 -12.34 -1.16
CA TYR A 71 -3.82 -13.32 -0.49
C TYR A 71 -3.80 -13.14 1.04
N GLY A 72 -4.98 -13.13 1.65
CA GLY A 72 -5.16 -12.86 3.08
C GLY A 72 -5.11 -11.38 3.46
N TYR A 73 -5.11 -10.45 2.50
CA TYR A 73 -5.20 -9.01 2.78
C TYR A 73 -6.40 -8.65 3.64
N ASP A 74 -7.45 -9.46 3.66
CA ASP A 74 -8.68 -9.28 4.45
C ASP A 74 -8.66 -10.00 5.81
N ASP A 75 -7.55 -10.66 6.16
CA ASP A 75 -7.43 -11.27 7.49
C ASP A 75 -7.37 -10.18 8.58
N PRO A 76 -8.03 -10.41 9.73
CA PRO A 76 -8.02 -9.47 10.85
C PRO A 76 -6.60 -9.24 11.37
N VAL A 77 -6.32 -8.00 11.76
CA VAL A 77 -5.04 -7.58 12.32
C VAL A 77 -5.15 -7.48 13.83
N SER A 78 -4.31 -8.21 14.55
CA SER A 78 -4.12 -7.96 15.98
C SER A 78 -3.31 -6.67 16.15
N LEU A 79 -3.94 -5.65 16.75
CA LEU A 79 -3.29 -4.41 17.12
C LEU A 79 -2.26 -4.67 18.23
N GLY A 80 -1.11 -4.00 18.20
CA GLY A 80 -0.08 -4.08 19.25
C GLY A 80 1.21 -4.82 18.87
N GLY A 81 1.40 -5.18 17.60
CA GLY A 81 2.70 -5.62 17.08
C GLY A 81 3.69 -4.46 16.90
N PRO A 82 4.99 -4.73 16.69
CA PRO A 82 5.95 -3.71 16.34
C PRO A 82 5.58 -3.01 15.03
N ALA A 83 5.89 -1.72 14.92
CA ALA A 83 5.70 -0.99 13.67
C ALA A 83 6.58 -1.58 12.55
N PRO A 84 6.11 -1.64 11.29
CA PRO A 84 6.91 -2.14 10.18
C PRO A 84 8.19 -1.32 10.00
N ALA A 85 9.34 -1.98 10.16
CA ALA A 85 10.65 -1.33 10.12
C ALA A 85 10.96 -0.72 8.75
N GLY A 86 11.37 0.55 8.75
CA GLY A 86 11.71 1.29 7.53
C GLY A 86 10.52 1.44 6.57
N ALA A 87 9.30 1.51 7.10
CA ALA A 87 8.09 1.81 6.34
C ALA A 87 7.49 3.12 6.83
N HIS A 88 6.68 3.73 5.97
CA HIS A 88 6.03 5.00 6.21
C HIS A 88 4.57 4.77 6.58
N ASN A 89 4.11 5.39 7.67
CA ASN A 89 2.70 5.31 8.05
C ASN A 89 1.84 6.10 7.07
N LEU A 90 0.78 5.48 6.53
CA LEU A 90 -0.03 6.11 5.49
C LEU A 90 -0.74 7.35 6.00
N ALA A 91 -1.40 7.31 7.17
CA ALA A 91 -2.09 8.48 7.73
C ALA A 91 -1.17 9.70 7.89
N LYS A 92 0.11 9.49 8.23
CA LYS A 92 1.09 10.58 8.37
C LYS A 92 1.56 11.17 7.03
N MET A 93 1.57 10.35 5.98
CA MET A 93 2.10 10.74 4.66
C MET A 93 1.00 11.07 3.66
N LYS A 94 -0.27 10.81 3.98
CA LYS A 94 -1.40 10.84 3.03
C LYS A 94 -1.49 12.14 2.27
N ASP A 95 -1.50 13.28 2.96
CA ASP A 95 -1.63 14.59 2.34
C ASP A 95 -0.46 14.88 1.38
N THR A 96 0.76 14.50 1.77
CA THR A 96 1.94 14.65 0.92
C THR A 96 1.88 13.71 -0.29
N LEU A 97 1.44 12.47 -0.10
CA LEU A 97 1.25 11.52 -1.19
C LEU A 97 0.17 11.97 -2.17
N GLU A 98 -0.95 12.52 -1.70
CA GLU A 98 -2.01 13.05 -2.58
C GLU A 98 -1.50 14.18 -3.48
N PHE A 99 -0.51 14.94 -3.04
CA PHE A 99 0.15 15.97 -3.85
C PHE A 99 1.04 15.38 -4.96
N PHE A 100 1.79 14.31 -4.69
CA PHE A 100 2.76 13.74 -5.63
C PHE A 100 2.24 12.53 -6.43
N VAL A 101 1.20 11.87 -5.95
CA VAL A 101 0.61 10.66 -6.54
C VAL A 101 -0.87 10.94 -6.82
N PRO A 102 -1.19 11.49 -8.00
CA PRO A 102 -2.56 11.92 -8.31
C PRO A 102 -3.55 10.75 -8.29
N LYS A 103 -4.78 11.06 -7.88
CA LYS A 103 -5.94 10.15 -7.99
C LYS A 103 -6.34 10.05 -9.46
N GLY A 104 -5.77 9.09 -10.19
CA GLY A 104 -6.34 8.65 -11.47
C GLY A 104 -5.54 8.87 -12.75
N ASP A 105 -4.29 9.32 -12.70
CA ASP A 105 -3.37 9.19 -13.85
C ASP A 105 -2.11 8.46 -13.39
N GLY A 106 -1.62 7.54 -14.23
CA GLY A 106 -0.53 6.61 -13.92
C GLY A 106 0.77 7.30 -13.46
N PRO A 107 1.82 6.52 -13.15
CA PRO A 107 3.07 7.09 -12.65
C PRO A 107 3.57 8.16 -13.62
N VAL A 108 3.63 9.41 -13.15
CA VAL A 108 4.35 10.48 -13.83
C VAL A 108 5.74 9.93 -14.09
N GLN A 109 6.08 9.74 -15.37
CA GLN A 109 7.43 9.36 -15.76
C GLN A 109 8.37 10.38 -15.14
N ALA A 110 9.21 9.91 -14.21
CA ALA A 110 10.32 10.72 -13.76
C ALA A 110 11.19 10.93 -15.00
N ASN A 111 11.22 12.17 -15.48
CA ASN A 111 12.01 12.57 -16.63
C ASN A 111 13.45 12.06 -16.47
N GLU A 112 13.95 11.40 -17.52
CA GLU A 112 15.35 11.01 -17.71
C GLU A 112 16.31 12.21 -17.69
#